data_AF-A0A6P3YQR5-F1
#
_entry.id   AF-A0A6P3YQR5-F1
#
_cell.length_a   1.000
_cell.length_b   1.000
_cell.length_c   1.000
_cell.angle_alpha   90.00
_cell.angle_beta   90.00
_cell.angle_gamma   90.00
#
_symmetry.space_group_name_H-M   'P 1'
#
loop_
_entity.id
_entity.type
_entity.pdbx_description
1 polymer ?
#
loop_
_entity_poly.entity_id
_entity_poly.type
_entity_poly.pdbx_seq_one_letter_code
_entity_poly.pdbx_strand_id
1 'polypeptide(L)'
;MAQPQPVKILEVCRVCPPPDLAGFAAPKFLPLTFFDLHWLRLPRLQRIFFYEISSPSHEHFFDSVIPKLKHSLSLTLHHFLPVAANLTWPQHSRKPILNYVDGDGVSLIIAESNSDFYHLSGNDFRKATDYHPLLPHLEISKERAKVMALQVTVFPNCGISIGFTSHHAVLDVIEDPRGAEEVYLNAWLNHDGPNNRSLMVMEFEVPPGSVRGTFELSREKIEKLKKSVFVNIDEPKHGVVHKSTFSVIGGYTWVCIAKALKIKEKEAMFVFSADCRSRLKPILPATYFGNCIEGCLVVVETESLLGEVGVSVAVEAISKAVKRLEDGVINGGLETWISISKAMQSNNQRPVFVASSPRFEVYNTDFGWGRPRMTEVISIEKTGAISLSDSRNGNGGIEIGLVLKIEEMSTSFHPNSSAMVKAHPKALSSANSSAIGFVGFAASSSTCPLSFLAIKARAEPFGLQAASVFMHSLPIGGRVQRLSASQATLNLGFANAPPVLQG
;
A
#
# COMPACT_ATOMS: atom_id res chain seq x y z
N MET A 1 13.21 6.65 -36.44
CA MET A 1 13.33 5.25 -36.03
C MET A 1 12.47 5.07 -34.79
N ALA A 2 11.53 4.14 -34.76
CA ALA A 2 10.78 3.84 -33.54
C ALA A 2 11.78 3.42 -32.45
N GLN A 3 11.68 3.99 -31.24
CA GLN A 3 12.49 3.48 -30.14
C GLN A 3 12.13 2.01 -29.93
N PRO A 4 13.11 1.10 -29.75
CA PRO A 4 12.83 -0.30 -29.51
C PRO A 4 11.88 -0.42 -28.31
N GLN A 5 10.79 -1.18 -28.46
CA GLN A 5 9.91 -1.46 -27.33
C GLN A 5 10.75 -2.15 -26.25
N PRO A 6 10.83 -1.58 -25.03
CA PRO A 6 11.69 -2.12 -23.96
C PRO A 6 11.20 -3.48 -23.43
N VAL A 7 9.99 -3.90 -23.84
CA VAL A 7 9.33 -5.12 -23.41
C VAL A 7 8.68 -5.79 -24.63
N LYS A 8 8.94 -7.08 -24.81
CA LYS A 8 8.31 -7.95 -25.82
C LYS A 8 7.20 -8.76 -25.15
N ILE A 9 5.96 -8.55 -25.58
CA ILE A 9 4.82 -9.36 -25.11
C ILE A 9 4.93 -10.76 -25.74
N LEU A 10 4.85 -11.79 -24.91
CA LEU A 10 4.92 -13.20 -25.32
C LEU A 10 3.54 -13.86 -25.28
N GLU A 11 2.74 -13.52 -24.28
CA GLU A 11 1.40 -14.07 -24.11
C GLU A 11 0.48 -13.03 -23.44
N VAL A 12 -0.78 -12.99 -23.86
CA VAL A 12 -1.85 -12.30 -23.15
C VAL A 12 -2.93 -13.34 -22.86
N CYS A 13 -3.22 -13.55 -21.58
CA CYS A 13 -4.20 -14.55 -21.15
C CYS A 13 -5.13 -13.97 -20.09
N ARG A 14 -6.27 -14.66 -19.89
CA ARG A 14 -7.21 -14.36 -18.82
C ARG A 14 -7.21 -15.52 -17.85
N VAL A 15 -6.95 -15.23 -16.57
CA VAL A 15 -6.98 -16.24 -15.51
C VAL A 15 -8.30 -16.12 -14.75
N CYS A 16 -9.13 -17.15 -14.85
CA CYS A 16 -10.43 -17.22 -14.20
C CYS A 16 -10.31 -18.02 -12.89
N PRO A 17 -11.20 -17.79 -11.90
CA PRO A 17 -11.39 -18.73 -10.80
C PRO A 17 -11.68 -20.16 -11.32
N PRO A 18 -11.28 -21.21 -10.60
CA PRO A 18 -11.69 -22.57 -10.92
C PRO A 18 -13.23 -22.69 -10.87
N PRO A 19 -13.82 -23.56 -11.71
CA PRO A 19 -15.25 -23.83 -11.67
C PRO A 19 -15.63 -24.33 -10.27
N ASP A 20 -16.74 -23.81 -9.74
CA ASP A 20 -17.18 -24.09 -8.39
C ASP A 20 -17.60 -25.56 -8.25
N LEU A 21 -16.74 -26.37 -7.63
CA LEU A 21 -16.95 -27.82 -7.50
C LEU A 21 -17.81 -28.17 -6.27
N ALA A 22 -18.09 -27.23 -5.36
CA ALA A 22 -18.92 -27.48 -4.18
C ALA A 22 -19.41 -26.19 -3.47
N GLY A 23 -20.53 -25.62 -3.91
CA GLY A 23 -21.56 -25.01 -3.06
C GLY A 23 -21.23 -23.77 -2.19
N PHE A 24 -20.02 -23.22 -2.20
CA PHE A 24 -19.73 -21.95 -1.53
C PHE A 24 -20.05 -20.79 -2.46
N ALA A 25 -21.31 -20.37 -2.48
CA ALA A 25 -21.75 -19.23 -3.27
C ALA A 25 -21.22 -17.92 -2.65
N ALA A 26 -19.98 -17.55 -2.97
CA ALA A 26 -19.52 -16.19 -2.75
C ALA A 26 -20.48 -15.23 -3.48
N PRO A 27 -20.87 -14.10 -2.87
CA PRO A 27 -21.79 -13.18 -3.50
C PRO A 27 -21.18 -12.70 -4.83
N LYS A 28 -21.86 -13.03 -5.93
CA LYS A 28 -21.49 -12.58 -7.28
C LYS A 28 -21.68 -11.07 -7.48
N PHE A 29 -22.28 -10.41 -6.49
CA PHE A 29 -22.62 -8.99 -6.48
C PHE A 29 -22.18 -8.36 -5.16
N LEU A 30 -21.48 -7.22 -5.23
CA LEU A 30 -21.12 -6.40 -4.06
C LEU A 30 -21.42 -4.92 -4.34
N PRO A 31 -22.27 -4.26 -3.53
CA PRO A 31 -22.47 -2.81 -3.64
C PRO A 31 -21.27 -2.05 -3.05
N LEU A 32 -21.00 -0.85 -3.58
CA LEU A 32 -19.98 0.04 -3.03
C LEU A 32 -20.46 0.69 -1.73
N THR A 33 -19.55 0.89 -0.79
CA THR A 33 -19.77 1.74 0.39
C THR A 33 -19.27 3.16 0.18
N PHE A 34 -19.59 4.06 1.10
CA PHE A 34 -19.01 5.41 1.14
C PHE A 34 -17.48 5.39 1.21
N PHE A 35 -16.86 4.41 1.89
CA PHE A 35 -15.41 4.26 1.92
C PHE A 35 -14.84 3.95 0.54
N ASP A 36 -15.59 3.25 -0.31
CA ASP A 36 -15.18 2.90 -1.66
C ASP A 36 -15.44 4.01 -2.67
N LEU A 37 -16.59 4.68 -2.54
CA LEU A 37 -17.01 5.74 -3.45
C LEU A 37 -16.03 6.90 -3.47
N HIS A 38 -15.35 7.19 -2.36
CA HIS A 38 -14.26 8.16 -2.33
C HIS A 38 -13.16 7.87 -3.38
N TRP A 39 -12.88 6.60 -3.63
CA TRP A 39 -11.80 6.16 -4.51
C TRP A 39 -12.22 5.95 -5.96
N LEU A 40 -13.51 6.13 -6.28
CA LEU A 40 -14.11 5.72 -7.55
C LEU A 40 -13.42 6.32 -8.77
N ARG A 41 -13.04 7.60 -8.72
CA ARG A 41 -12.41 8.31 -9.84
C ARG A 41 -10.94 8.65 -9.58
N LEU A 42 -10.33 8.14 -8.51
CA LEU A 42 -8.90 8.37 -8.26
C LEU A 42 -8.03 7.57 -9.24
N PRO A 43 -6.80 8.04 -9.54
CA PRO A 43 -5.89 7.37 -10.46
C PRO A 43 -5.58 5.95 -10.01
N ARG A 44 -5.35 5.04 -10.96
CA ARG A 44 -5.06 3.62 -10.73
C ARG A 44 -3.89 3.39 -9.75
N LEU A 45 -4.03 2.38 -8.90
CA LEU A 45 -2.93 1.89 -8.07
C LEU A 45 -2.01 1.03 -8.94
N GLN A 46 -0.71 1.34 -8.91
CA GLN A 46 0.30 0.58 -9.64
C GLN A 46 1.45 0.25 -8.71
N ARG A 47 1.87 -1.02 -8.69
CA ARG A 47 3.06 -1.47 -7.95
C ARG A 47 3.75 -2.59 -8.73
N ILE A 48 5.05 -2.67 -8.52
CA ILE A 48 5.90 -3.72 -9.08
C ILE A 48 6.71 -4.39 -7.98
N PHE A 49 6.98 -5.68 -8.19
CA PHE A 49 7.92 -6.49 -7.42
C PHE A 49 8.99 -7.04 -8.35
N PHE A 50 10.25 -7.03 -7.92
CA PHE A 50 11.36 -7.68 -8.62
C PHE A 50 11.84 -8.86 -7.79
N TYR A 51 11.97 -10.02 -8.43
CA TYR A 51 12.49 -11.25 -7.85
C TYR A 51 13.74 -11.64 -8.61
N GLU A 52 14.85 -11.74 -7.89
CA GLU A 52 16.07 -12.33 -8.43
C GLU A 52 15.93 -13.85 -8.34
N ILE A 53 16.03 -14.54 -9.47
CA ILE A 53 15.86 -15.98 -9.54
C ILE A 53 17.15 -16.53 -10.12
N SER A 54 17.82 -17.41 -9.39
CA SER A 54 19.08 -18.03 -9.80
C SER A 54 18.90 -18.77 -11.12
N SER A 55 19.42 -18.19 -12.21
CA SER A 55 19.50 -18.68 -13.59
C SER A 55 18.57 -19.85 -13.97
N PRO A 56 17.23 -19.70 -13.92
CA PRO A 56 16.38 -20.67 -14.58
C PRO A 56 16.64 -20.57 -16.08
N SER A 57 16.78 -21.70 -16.78
CA SER A 57 16.74 -21.67 -18.24
C SER A 57 15.45 -21.00 -18.68
N HIS A 58 15.49 -20.32 -19.83
CA HIS A 58 14.29 -19.73 -20.44
C HIS A 58 13.14 -20.75 -20.48
N GLU A 59 13.45 -21.98 -20.90
CA GLU A 59 12.54 -23.14 -20.88
C GLU A 59 11.93 -23.42 -19.49
N HIS A 60 12.74 -23.53 -18.43
CA HIS A 60 12.22 -23.79 -17.08
C HIS A 60 11.23 -22.71 -16.63
N PHE A 61 11.45 -21.45 -17.01
CA PHE A 61 10.53 -20.38 -16.68
C PHE A 61 9.16 -20.56 -17.36
N PHE A 62 9.15 -20.79 -18.68
CA PHE A 62 7.90 -20.95 -19.42
C PHE A 62 7.19 -22.27 -19.13
N ASP A 63 7.92 -23.35 -18.90
CA ASP A 63 7.35 -24.69 -18.73
C ASP A 63 6.95 -24.98 -17.29
N SER A 64 7.62 -24.36 -16.30
CA SER A 64 7.37 -24.65 -14.88
C SER A 64 6.84 -23.46 -14.10
N VAL A 65 7.40 -22.26 -14.28
CA VAL A 65 7.04 -21.09 -13.45
C VAL A 65 5.71 -20.49 -13.89
N ILE A 66 5.54 -20.19 -15.18
CA ILE A 66 4.33 -19.55 -15.68
C ILE A 66 3.06 -20.39 -15.43
N PRO A 67 3.03 -21.71 -15.69
CA PRO A 67 1.85 -22.53 -15.39
C PRO A 67 1.49 -22.54 -13.90
N LYS A 68 2.50 -22.62 -13.01
CA LYS A 68 2.29 -22.54 -11.55
C LYS A 68 1.71 -21.21 -11.12
N LEU A 69 2.21 -20.09 -11.68
CA LEU A 69 1.67 -18.75 -11.41
C LEU A 69 0.21 -18.60 -11.88
N LYS A 70 -0.12 -19.09 -13.08
CA LYS A 70 -1.50 -19.07 -13.60
C LYS A 70 -2.43 -19.92 -12.74
N HIS A 71 -1.98 -21.13 -12.37
CA HIS A 71 -2.76 -22.04 -11.55
C HIS A 71 -2.98 -21.48 -10.14
N SER A 72 -1.93 -20.99 -9.48
CA SER A 72 -2.05 -20.39 -8.14
C SER A 72 -2.90 -19.13 -8.14
N LEU A 73 -2.81 -18.30 -9.19
CA LEU A 73 -3.71 -17.16 -9.38
C LEU A 73 -5.16 -17.61 -9.50
N SER A 74 -5.45 -18.61 -10.34
CA SER A 74 -6.80 -19.17 -10.49
C SER A 74 -7.37 -19.62 -9.14
N LEU A 75 -6.61 -20.43 -8.38
CA LEU A 75 -7.01 -20.87 -7.04
C LEU A 75 -7.23 -19.70 -6.08
N THR A 76 -6.42 -18.65 -6.17
CA THR A 76 -6.57 -17.46 -5.32
C THR A 76 -7.84 -16.68 -5.64
N LEU A 77 -8.18 -16.55 -6.93
CA LEU A 77 -9.40 -15.86 -7.35
C LEU A 77 -10.67 -16.60 -6.92
N HIS A 78 -10.60 -17.89 -6.61
CA HIS A 78 -11.71 -18.60 -5.95
C HIS A 78 -12.04 -17.99 -4.58
N HIS A 79 -11.02 -17.60 -3.82
CA HIS A 79 -11.17 -17.00 -2.49
C HIS A 79 -11.41 -15.49 -2.54
N PHE A 80 -10.93 -14.82 -3.58
CA PHE A 80 -11.03 -13.38 -3.78
C PHE A 80 -11.79 -13.05 -5.07
N LEU A 81 -12.98 -13.63 -5.20
CA LEU A 81 -13.83 -13.48 -6.38
C LEU A 81 -14.04 -12.02 -6.85
N PRO A 82 -14.19 -11.02 -5.94
CA PRO A 82 -14.31 -9.61 -6.33
C PRO A 82 -13.15 -9.08 -7.18
N VAL A 83 -11.96 -9.66 -7.08
CA VAL A 83 -10.78 -9.23 -7.87
C VAL A 83 -10.92 -9.61 -9.34
N ALA A 84 -11.62 -10.71 -9.64
CA ALA A 84 -11.93 -11.14 -11.01
C ALA A 84 -13.13 -10.38 -11.61
N ALA A 85 -13.92 -9.70 -10.77
CA ALA A 85 -15.17 -9.07 -11.16
C ALA A 85 -14.98 -7.76 -11.95
N ASN A 86 -16.10 -7.21 -12.43
CA ASN A 86 -16.15 -5.93 -13.12
C ASN A 86 -16.96 -4.92 -12.31
N LEU A 87 -16.42 -3.71 -12.18
CA LEU A 87 -17.17 -2.56 -11.70
C LEU A 87 -18.05 -2.05 -12.85
N THR A 88 -19.34 -1.88 -12.60
CA THR A 88 -20.31 -1.40 -13.60
C THR A 88 -21.20 -0.32 -12.99
N TRP A 89 -21.75 0.57 -13.83
CA TRP A 89 -22.73 1.57 -13.37
C TRP A 89 -24.09 1.38 -14.06
N PRO A 90 -24.98 0.52 -13.51
CA PRO A 90 -26.26 0.17 -14.15
C PRO A 90 -27.17 1.39 -14.33
N GLN A 91 -27.80 1.56 -15.50
CA GLN A 91 -28.53 2.79 -15.89
C GLN A 91 -29.54 3.30 -14.85
N HIS A 92 -30.26 2.39 -14.18
CA HIS A 92 -31.26 2.73 -13.17
C HIS A 92 -30.71 2.82 -11.74
N SER A 93 -29.40 2.59 -11.56
CA SER A 93 -28.73 2.69 -10.27
C SER A 93 -28.05 4.04 -10.09
N ARG A 94 -28.25 4.64 -8.92
CA ARG A 94 -27.51 5.83 -8.49
C ARG A 94 -26.04 5.53 -8.16
N LYS A 95 -25.71 4.27 -7.86
CA LYS A 95 -24.34 3.87 -7.51
C LYS A 95 -23.77 2.78 -8.42
N PRO A 96 -22.44 2.71 -8.56
CA PRO A 96 -21.80 1.59 -9.21
C PRO A 96 -22.00 0.31 -8.39
N ILE A 97 -21.78 -0.83 -9.03
CA ILE A 97 -21.80 -2.15 -8.41
C ILE A 97 -20.64 -2.97 -8.93
N LEU A 98 -20.11 -3.84 -8.09
CA LEU A 98 -19.16 -4.86 -8.51
C LEU A 98 -19.91 -6.15 -8.80
N ASN A 99 -19.72 -6.67 -10.01
CA ASN A 99 -20.46 -7.83 -10.49
C ASN A 99 -19.48 -8.85 -11.13
N TYR A 100 -19.54 -10.08 -10.62
CA TYR A 100 -18.84 -11.23 -11.17
C TYR A 100 -19.82 -12.08 -12.00
N VAL A 101 -19.46 -12.34 -13.25
CA VAL A 101 -20.18 -13.26 -14.13
C VAL A 101 -19.27 -14.43 -14.47
N ASP A 102 -19.83 -15.63 -14.60
CA ASP A 102 -19.05 -16.83 -14.93
C ASP A 102 -18.25 -16.62 -16.22
N GLY A 103 -16.94 -16.90 -16.15
CA GLY A 103 -15.98 -16.61 -17.22
C GLY A 103 -15.22 -15.28 -17.05
N ASP A 104 -15.62 -14.43 -16.10
CA ASP A 104 -14.78 -13.31 -15.65
C ASP A 104 -13.48 -13.80 -15.01
N GLY A 105 -12.46 -12.94 -15.09
CA GLY A 105 -11.10 -13.27 -14.69
C GLY A 105 -10.17 -12.06 -14.79
N VAL A 106 -8.96 -12.24 -14.29
CA VAL A 106 -7.91 -11.23 -14.29
C VAL A 106 -7.10 -11.33 -15.58
N SER A 107 -6.83 -10.19 -16.21
CA SER A 107 -5.92 -10.11 -17.36
C SER A 107 -4.48 -10.32 -16.87
N LEU A 108 -3.76 -11.24 -17.51
CA LEU A 108 -2.37 -11.58 -17.22
C LEU A 108 -1.53 -11.52 -18.49
N ILE A 109 -0.56 -10.61 -18.51
CA ILE A 109 0.41 -10.45 -19.59
C ILE A 109 1.70 -11.17 -19.18
N ILE A 110 2.22 -12.03 -20.06
CA ILE A 110 3.57 -12.59 -19.95
C ILE A 110 4.45 -11.89 -20.98
N ALA A 111 5.56 -11.32 -20.52
CA ALA A 111 6.46 -10.55 -21.35
C ALA A 111 7.92 -10.83 -21.03
N GLU A 112 8.81 -10.36 -21.89
CA GLU A 112 10.26 -10.44 -21.73
C GLU A 112 10.87 -9.05 -21.95
N SER A 113 11.90 -8.71 -21.18
CA SER A 113 12.61 -7.45 -21.29
C SER A 113 14.11 -7.67 -21.29
N ASN A 114 14.80 -6.94 -22.16
CA ASN A 114 16.26 -6.83 -22.18
C ASN A 114 16.77 -5.61 -21.40
N SER A 115 15.90 -4.91 -20.66
CA SER A 115 16.32 -3.83 -19.78
C SER A 115 17.20 -4.36 -18.65
N ASP A 116 18.06 -3.49 -18.10
CA ASP A 116 18.96 -3.86 -17.01
C ASP A 116 18.17 -4.10 -15.71
N PHE A 117 18.03 -5.37 -15.34
CA PHE A 117 17.33 -5.81 -14.13
C PHE A 117 17.93 -5.21 -12.86
N TYR A 118 19.25 -5.11 -12.76
CA TYR A 118 19.93 -4.63 -11.55
C TYR A 118 19.89 -3.11 -11.44
N HIS A 119 19.85 -2.39 -12.57
CA HIS A 119 19.55 -0.97 -12.58
C HIS A 119 18.11 -0.71 -12.10
N LEU A 120 17.12 -1.41 -12.68
CA LEU A 120 15.70 -1.24 -12.32
C LEU A 120 15.42 -1.63 -10.86
N SER A 121 16.06 -2.69 -10.35
CA SER A 121 15.91 -3.16 -8.96
C SER A 121 16.95 -2.60 -7.98
N GLY A 122 17.75 -1.62 -8.40
CA GLY A 122 18.82 -1.01 -7.62
C GLY A 122 18.33 0.09 -6.67
N ASN A 123 19.28 0.92 -6.22
CA ASN A 123 19.02 2.05 -5.31
C ASN A 123 19.34 3.41 -5.95
N ASP A 124 19.85 3.41 -7.18
CA ASP A 124 20.14 4.63 -7.92
C ASP A 124 18.86 5.34 -8.35
N PHE A 125 18.98 6.63 -8.68
CA PHE A 125 17.87 7.36 -9.27
C PHE A 125 17.55 6.81 -10.66
N ARG A 126 16.26 6.61 -10.90
CA ARG A 126 15.72 6.10 -12.17
C ARG A 126 14.73 7.10 -12.71
N LYS A 127 14.53 7.15 -14.02
CA LYS A 127 13.45 8.00 -14.56
C LYS A 127 12.13 7.43 -14.07
N ALA A 128 11.20 8.31 -13.67
CA ALA A 128 9.91 7.86 -13.15
C ALA A 128 9.21 6.89 -14.13
N THR A 129 9.31 7.18 -15.43
CA THR A 129 8.68 6.41 -16.52
C THR A 129 9.33 5.06 -16.84
N ASP A 130 10.50 4.71 -16.26
CA ASP A 130 11.23 3.49 -16.63
C ASP A 130 10.44 2.20 -16.34
N TYR A 131 9.48 2.25 -15.41
CA TYR A 131 8.66 1.10 -15.03
C TYR A 131 7.36 0.96 -15.83
N HIS A 132 6.95 1.96 -16.62
CA HIS A 132 5.68 1.93 -17.36
C HIS A 132 5.52 0.71 -18.26
N PRO A 133 6.56 0.27 -19.00
CA PRO A 133 6.48 -0.92 -19.83
C PRO A 133 6.30 -2.23 -19.06
N LEU A 134 6.62 -2.23 -17.76
CA LEU A 134 6.56 -3.41 -16.88
C LEU A 134 5.21 -3.55 -16.16
N LEU A 135 4.26 -2.64 -16.44
CA LEU A 135 2.95 -2.60 -15.81
C LEU A 135 1.85 -2.92 -16.83
N PRO A 136 0.82 -3.69 -16.44
CA PRO A 136 -0.29 -4.00 -17.31
C PRO A 136 -1.20 -2.76 -17.48
N HIS A 137 -1.78 -2.63 -18.66
CA HIS A 137 -2.91 -1.74 -18.86
C HIS A 137 -4.16 -2.30 -18.17
N LEU A 138 -4.89 -1.44 -17.45
CA LEU A 138 -6.17 -1.80 -16.84
C LEU A 138 -7.31 -1.19 -17.65
N GLU A 139 -8.15 -2.06 -18.23
CA GLU A 139 -9.29 -1.66 -19.03
C GLU A 139 -10.34 -0.94 -18.17
N ILE A 140 -10.54 0.35 -18.49
CA ILE A 140 -11.54 1.21 -17.85
C ILE A 140 -12.27 1.96 -18.96
N SER A 141 -13.60 1.93 -18.93
CA SER A 141 -14.49 2.71 -19.79
C SER A 141 -15.48 3.50 -18.93
N LYS A 142 -16.34 4.30 -19.56
CA LYS A 142 -17.39 5.04 -18.85
C LYS A 142 -18.36 4.13 -18.09
N GLU A 143 -18.63 2.93 -18.61
CA GLU A 143 -19.68 2.05 -18.10
C GLU A 143 -19.14 0.84 -17.33
N ARG A 144 -17.90 0.45 -17.59
CA ARG A 144 -17.27 -0.75 -17.02
C ARG A 144 -15.81 -0.50 -16.70
N ALA A 145 -15.36 -0.94 -15.53
CA ALA A 145 -13.94 -0.97 -15.16
C ALA A 145 -13.53 -2.36 -14.66
N LYS A 146 -12.37 -2.84 -15.11
CA LYS A 146 -11.72 -4.02 -14.52
C LYS A 146 -11.15 -3.66 -13.15
N VAL A 147 -11.22 -4.60 -12.19
CA VAL A 147 -10.66 -4.39 -10.85
C VAL A 147 -9.13 -4.48 -10.85
N MET A 148 -8.57 -5.47 -11.54
CA MET A 148 -7.13 -5.71 -11.56
C MET A 148 -6.64 -6.30 -12.89
N ALA A 149 -5.40 -5.99 -13.22
CA ALA A 149 -4.60 -6.63 -14.26
C ALA A 149 -3.18 -6.88 -13.75
N LEU A 150 -2.54 -7.93 -14.28
CA LEU A 150 -1.20 -8.40 -13.90
C LEU A 150 -0.28 -8.47 -15.13
N GLN A 151 1.00 -8.22 -14.91
CA GLN A 151 2.06 -8.46 -15.88
C GLN A 151 3.22 -9.16 -15.18
N VAL A 152 3.67 -10.26 -15.76
CA VAL A 152 4.91 -10.95 -15.38
C VAL A 152 5.91 -10.70 -16.51
N THR A 153 7.04 -10.08 -16.18
CA THR A 153 8.10 -9.77 -17.15
C THR A 153 9.38 -10.50 -16.78
N VAL A 154 9.92 -11.24 -17.74
CA VAL A 154 11.16 -12.01 -17.61
C VAL A 154 12.35 -11.15 -17.99
N PHE A 155 13.39 -11.22 -17.18
CA PHE A 155 14.71 -10.66 -17.47
C PHE A 155 15.68 -11.83 -17.60
N PRO A 156 16.01 -12.26 -18.83
CA PRO A 156 16.81 -13.46 -19.07
C PRO A 156 18.11 -13.46 -18.25
N ASN A 157 18.41 -14.59 -17.60
CA ASN A 157 19.57 -14.81 -16.74
C ASN A 157 19.64 -13.94 -15.46
N CYS A 158 18.60 -13.17 -15.13
CA CYS A 158 18.58 -12.29 -13.96
C CYS A 158 17.42 -12.63 -13.01
N GLY A 159 16.19 -12.63 -13.52
CA GLY A 159 15.01 -12.76 -12.66
C GLY A 159 13.72 -12.34 -13.35
N ILE A 160 12.73 -11.95 -12.56
CA ILE A 160 11.43 -11.48 -13.06
C ILE A 160 10.95 -10.24 -12.33
N SER A 161 10.04 -9.52 -12.97
CA SER A 161 9.16 -8.58 -12.29
C SER A 161 7.70 -9.01 -12.36
N ILE A 162 6.95 -8.75 -11.29
CA ILE A 162 5.49 -8.89 -11.25
C ILE A 162 4.92 -7.50 -11.01
N GLY A 163 4.35 -6.90 -12.06
CA GLY A 163 3.65 -5.62 -12.02
C GLY A 163 2.14 -5.84 -11.95
N PHE A 164 1.44 -5.01 -11.19
CA PHE A 164 -0.03 -4.98 -11.23
C PHE A 164 -0.56 -3.56 -11.31
N THR A 165 -1.72 -3.44 -11.94
CA THR A 165 -2.54 -2.23 -11.97
C THR A 165 -3.91 -2.59 -11.44
N SER A 166 -4.42 -1.81 -10.49
CA SER A 166 -5.76 -2.03 -9.91
C SER A 166 -6.55 -0.74 -9.76
N HIS A 167 -7.87 -0.89 -9.78
CA HIS A 167 -8.81 0.17 -9.46
C HIS A 167 -8.81 0.41 -7.93
N HIS A 168 -8.79 1.66 -7.46
CA HIS A 168 -8.70 1.93 -6.01
C HIS A 168 -10.00 1.63 -5.24
N ALA A 169 -11.17 1.73 -5.88
CA ALA A 169 -12.42 1.30 -5.27
C ALA A 169 -12.46 -0.24 -5.23
N VAL A 170 -12.14 -0.86 -4.09
CA VAL A 170 -12.25 -2.30 -3.84
C VAL A 170 -12.90 -2.53 -2.47
N LEU A 171 -13.93 -3.38 -2.43
CA LEU A 171 -15.22 -3.12 -1.76
C LEU A 171 -15.71 -4.21 -0.81
N ASP A 172 -16.46 -3.83 0.23
CA ASP A 172 -17.48 -4.64 0.95
C ASP A 172 -18.46 -3.70 1.69
N VAL A 173 -19.49 -4.24 2.35
CA VAL A 173 -20.68 -3.57 2.89
C VAL A 173 -20.48 -3.07 4.31
N ILE A 174 -20.53 -1.75 4.49
CA ILE A 174 -20.61 -1.04 5.76
C ILE A 174 -21.78 -0.06 5.64
N GLU A 175 -22.64 -0.02 6.65
CA GLU A 175 -23.72 0.99 6.72
C GLU A 175 -23.12 2.39 6.79
N ASP A 176 -23.75 3.35 6.09
CA ASP A 176 -23.36 4.75 6.12
C ASP A 176 -24.18 5.50 7.18
N PRO A 177 -23.71 5.64 8.42
CA PRO A 177 -24.49 6.26 9.48
C PRO A 177 -24.70 7.77 9.31
N ARG A 178 -24.04 8.42 8.32
CA ARG A 178 -23.99 9.89 8.23
C ARG A 178 -24.27 10.47 6.84
N GLY A 179 -24.71 9.66 5.89
CA GLY A 179 -25.03 10.13 4.53
C GLY A 179 -23.81 10.56 3.70
N ALA A 180 -22.60 10.09 4.06
CA ALA A 180 -21.38 10.34 3.29
C ALA A 180 -21.46 9.75 1.87
N GLU A 181 -22.17 8.64 1.70
CA GLU A 181 -22.49 8.02 0.41
C GLU A 181 -23.16 9.01 -0.51
N GLU A 182 -24.20 9.72 -0.03
CA GLU A 182 -24.92 10.70 -0.84
C GLU A 182 -24.03 11.89 -1.22
N VAL A 183 -23.17 12.36 -0.30
CA VAL A 183 -22.24 13.46 -0.59
C VAL A 183 -21.22 13.07 -1.67
N TYR A 184 -20.61 11.88 -1.56
CA TYR A 184 -19.65 11.41 -2.57
C TYR A 184 -20.34 11.14 -3.91
N LEU A 185 -21.52 10.51 -3.91
CA LEU A 185 -22.28 10.27 -5.14
C LEU A 185 -22.66 11.58 -5.82
N ASN A 186 -23.19 12.55 -5.07
CA ASN A 186 -23.55 13.86 -5.63
C ASN A 186 -22.32 14.61 -6.14
N ALA A 187 -21.18 14.55 -5.44
CA ALA A 187 -19.93 15.14 -5.93
C ALA A 187 -19.50 14.51 -7.27
N TRP A 188 -19.54 13.19 -7.38
CA TRP A 188 -19.15 12.49 -8.60
C TRP A 188 -20.14 12.67 -9.76
N LEU A 189 -21.44 12.61 -9.48
CA LEU A 189 -22.50 12.81 -10.46
C LEU A 189 -22.50 14.25 -11.02
N ASN A 190 -21.96 15.23 -10.30
CA ASN A 190 -21.90 16.62 -10.79
C ASN A 190 -20.52 16.99 -11.35
N HIS A 191 -19.50 16.13 -11.21
CA HIS A 191 -18.17 16.39 -11.70
C HIS A 191 -18.14 16.34 -13.25
N ASP A 192 -17.62 17.36 -13.91
CA ASP A 192 -17.63 17.57 -15.38
C ASP A 192 -19.03 17.68 -16.02
N GLY A 193 -20.07 17.98 -15.23
CA GLY A 193 -21.44 18.16 -15.71
C GLY A 193 -22.46 17.36 -14.91
N PRO A 194 -23.77 17.67 -15.05
CA PRO A 194 -24.83 17.02 -14.30
C PRO A 194 -25.03 15.56 -14.72
N ASN A 195 -25.30 14.69 -13.74
CA ASN A 195 -25.55 13.25 -13.91
C ASN A 195 -24.42 12.47 -14.61
N ASN A 196 -23.15 12.84 -14.37
CA ASN A 196 -21.98 12.14 -14.89
C ASN A 196 -21.79 10.76 -14.22
N ARG A 197 -22.35 9.72 -14.86
CA ARG A 197 -22.27 8.31 -14.42
C ARG A 197 -21.10 7.57 -15.07
N SER A 198 -19.91 8.18 -15.00
CA SER A 198 -18.69 7.66 -15.63
C SER A 198 -17.76 7.00 -14.62
N LEU A 199 -17.28 5.79 -14.95
CA LEU A 199 -16.22 5.09 -14.23
C LEU A 199 -14.80 5.49 -14.68
N MET A 200 -14.69 6.51 -15.56
CA MET A 200 -13.38 7.01 -15.96
C MET A 200 -12.65 7.64 -14.76
N VAL A 201 -11.45 7.12 -14.51
CA VAL A 201 -10.54 7.64 -13.49
C VAL A 201 -9.88 8.94 -13.96
N MET A 202 -9.53 9.80 -13.01
CA MET A 202 -8.69 10.96 -13.27
C MET A 202 -7.29 10.50 -13.70
N GLU A 203 -6.76 11.14 -14.73
CA GLU A 203 -5.40 10.91 -15.21
C GLU A 203 -4.53 12.12 -14.86
N PHE A 204 -3.43 11.86 -14.17
CA PHE A 204 -2.38 12.85 -13.93
C PHE A 204 -1.13 12.43 -14.69
N GLU A 205 -0.49 13.40 -15.32
CA GLU A 205 0.77 13.19 -16.01
C GLU A 205 1.94 13.22 -15.03
N VAL A 206 2.98 12.45 -15.37
CA VAL A 206 4.25 12.49 -14.63
C VAL A 206 4.98 13.77 -15.05
N PRO A 207 5.37 14.65 -14.10
CA PRO A 207 6.09 15.86 -14.47
C PRO A 207 7.38 15.53 -15.24
N PRO A 208 7.67 16.21 -16.37
CA PRO A 208 8.89 15.96 -17.14
C PRO A 208 10.16 16.12 -16.29
N GLY A 209 11.15 15.25 -16.52
CA GLY A 209 12.40 15.27 -15.77
C GLY A 209 12.32 14.73 -14.34
N SER A 210 11.20 14.07 -13.99
CA SER A 210 11.04 13.41 -12.69
C SER A 210 11.86 12.14 -12.59
N VAL A 211 12.50 11.96 -11.43
CA VAL A 211 13.23 10.75 -11.06
C VAL A 211 12.68 10.15 -9.80
N ARG A 212 12.75 8.82 -9.72
CA ARG A 212 12.40 8.03 -8.55
C ARG A 212 13.65 7.71 -7.75
N GLY A 213 13.56 7.87 -6.42
CA GLY A 213 14.55 7.41 -5.46
C GLY A 213 13.91 6.63 -4.32
N THR A 214 14.66 5.67 -3.79
CA THR A 214 14.27 4.86 -2.62
C THR A 214 15.31 5.09 -1.52
N PHE A 215 14.85 5.45 -0.32
CA PHE A 215 15.71 5.80 0.80
C PHE A 215 15.42 4.88 1.99
N GLU A 216 16.46 4.21 2.51
CA GLU A 216 16.34 3.37 3.69
C GLU A 216 16.71 4.15 4.96
N LEU A 217 15.78 4.20 5.92
CA LEU A 217 16.09 4.55 7.31
C LEU A 217 16.25 3.26 8.11
N SER A 218 17.49 2.95 8.49
CA SER A 218 17.77 1.81 9.35
C SER A 218 17.15 1.98 10.73
N ARG A 219 16.97 0.85 11.44
CA ARG A 219 16.42 0.86 12.80
C ARG A 219 17.22 1.76 13.74
N GLU A 220 18.55 1.72 13.67
CA GLU A 220 19.44 2.53 14.50
C GLU A 220 19.22 4.02 14.27
N LYS A 221 18.99 4.41 13.00
CA LYS A 221 18.73 5.80 12.63
C LYS A 221 17.35 6.26 13.09
N ILE A 222 16.34 5.41 12.97
CA ILE A 222 15.00 5.68 13.48
C ILE A 222 15.05 5.91 14.98
N GLU A 223 15.77 5.07 15.74
CA GLU A 223 15.91 5.24 17.18
C GLU A 223 16.71 6.49 17.55
N LYS A 224 17.74 6.85 16.77
CA LYS A 224 18.46 8.12 16.95
C LYS A 224 17.56 9.32 16.70
N LEU A 225 16.74 9.30 15.64
CA LEU A 225 15.78 10.35 15.33
C LEU A 225 14.70 10.48 16.41
N LYS A 226 14.17 9.37 16.92
CA LYS A 226 13.24 9.38 18.06
C LYS A 226 13.86 10.10 19.26
N LYS A 227 15.10 9.74 19.63
CA LYS A 227 15.80 10.38 20.76
C LYS A 227 15.97 11.88 20.54
N SER A 228 16.40 12.33 19.36
CA SER A 228 16.59 13.76 19.11
C SER A 228 15.29 14.56 19.11
N VAL A 229 14.21 13.99 18.56
CA VAL A 229 12.92 14.68 18.47
C VAL A 229 12.26 14.81 19.83
N PHE A 230 12.24 13.74 20.63
CA PHE A 230 11.56 13.72 21.93
C PHE A 230 12.34 14.38 23.08
N VAL A 231 13.60 14.78 22.87
CA VAL A 231 14.32 15.65 23.81
C VAL A 231 13.86 17.10 23.71
N ASN A 232 13.44 17.54 22.52
CA ASN A 232 13.03 18.92 22.24
C ASN A 232 11.52 19.15 22.34
N ILE A 233 10.75 18.11 22.70
CA ILE A 233 9.32 18.22 22.95
C ILE A 233 9.16 18.23 24.46
N ASP A 234 8.88 19.40 25.03
CA ASP A 234 8.52 19.52 26.45
C ASP A 234 7.41 18.51 26.78
N GLU A 235 7.51 17.83 27.93
CA GLU A 235 6.41 16.99 28.41
C GLU A 235 5.13 17.85 28.48
N PRO A 236 4.08 17.56 27.70
CA PRO A 236 2.93 18.43 27.68
C PRO A 236 2.19 18.32 29.02
N LYS A 237 1.75 19.47 29.54
CA LYS A 237 0.75 19.56 30.63
C LYS A 237 -0.57 18.80 30.31
N HIS A 238 -0.76 18.32 29.07
CA HIS A 238 -1.94 17.60 28.58
C HIS A 238 -1.62 16.25 27.88
N GLY A 239 -0.69 15.49 28.44
CA GLY A 239 -0.59 14.03 28.21
C GLY A 239 0.49 13.59 27.24
N VAL A 240 0.81 12.28 27.32
CA VAL A 240 1.91 11.60 26.63
C VAL A 240 1.83 11.80 25.11
N VAL A 241 2.87 12.39 24.50
CA VAL A 241 3.04 12.38 23.03
C VAL A 241 3.31 10.94 22.60
N HIS A 242 2.41 10.38 21.79
CA HIS A 242 2.55 9.01 21.31
C HIS A 242 3.81 8.89 20.41
N LYS A 243 4.85 8.20 20.92
CA LYS A 243 6.17 8.08 20.29
C LYS A 243 6.18 7.09 19.12
N SER A 244 5.40 7.36 18.08
CA SER A 244 5.23 6.45 16.95
C SER A 244 6.38 6.56 15.94
N THR A 245 6.90 5.41 15.48
CA THR A 245 7.86 5.36 14.36
C THR A 245 7.29 6.03 13.11
N PHE A 246 5.99 5.86 12.86
CA PHE A 246 5.29 6.47 11.73
C PHE A 246 5.34 8.01 11.78
N SER A 247 5.08 8.61 12.93
CA SER A 247 5.09 10.06 13.13
C SER A 247 6.49 10.62 12.89
N VAL A 248 7.52 9.97 13.45
CA VAL A 248 8.92 10.38 13.30
C VAL A 248 9.38 10.33 11.85
N ILE A 249 9.10 9.24 11.14
CA ILE A 249 9.49 9.10 9.74
C ILE A 249 8.69 10.05 8.86
N GLY A 250 7.36 10.11 9.01
CA GLY A 250 6.50 11.01 8.28
C GLY A 250 6.91 12.48 8.46
N GLY A 251 7.14 12.90 9.71
CA GLY A 251 7.55 14.27 10.03
C GLY A 251 8.95 14.60 9.49
N TYR A 252 9.92 13.70 9.65
CA TYR A 252 11.26 13.88 9.09
C TYR A 252 11.22 13.99 7.56
N THR A 253 10.55 13.06 6.87
CA THR A 253 10.39 13.07 5.42
C THR A 253 9.67 14.33 4.93
N TRP A 254 8.60 14.75 5.62
CA TRP A 254 7.84 15.94 5.26
C TRP A 254 8.70 17.20 5.29
N VAL A 255 9.50 17.39 6.35
CA VAL A 255 10.45 18.52 6.44
C VAL A 255 11.50 18.45 5.32
N CYS A 256 12.01 17.26 5.00
CA CYS A 256 12.98 17.09 3.91
C CYS A 256 12.38 17.52 2.57
N ILE A 257 11.14 17.10 2.27
CA ILE A 257 10.43 17.45 1.04
C ILE A 257 10.12 18.95 1.01
N ALA A 258 9.61 19.51 2.10
CA ALA A 258 9.30 20.94 2.19
C ALA A 258 10.53 21.81 1.90
N LYS A 259 11.69 21.43 2.46
CA LYS A 259 12.98 22.09 2.20
C LYS A 259 13.44 21.92 0.75
N ALA A 260 13.30 20.71 0.18
CA ALA A 260 13.70 20.42 -1.19
C ALA A 260 12.88 21.19 -2.22
N LEU A 261 11.56 21.27 -2.00
CA LEU A 261 10.61 21.97 -2.85
C LEU A 261 10.62 23.49 -2.65
N LYS A 262 11.25 23.99 -1.58
CA LYS A 262 11.27 25.41 -1.21
C LYS A 262 9.85 26.01 -1.21
N ILE A 263 8.93 25.30 -0.56
CA ILE A 263 7.51 25.71 -0.47
C ILE A 263 7.40 27.14 0.06
N LYS A 264 6.46 27.92 -0.47
CA LYS A 264 6.32 29.37 -0.17
C LYS A 264 4.98 29.72 0.43
N GLU A 265 4.03 28.80 0.36
CA GLU A 265 2.69 28.96 0.87
C GLU A 265 2.73 29.06 2.39
N LYS A 266 1.74 29.75 2.96
CA LYS A 266 1.69 30.02 4.40
C LYS A 266 1.57 28.74 5.23
N GLU A 267 0.83 27.76 4.72
CA GLU A 267 0.52 26.52 5.41
C GLU A 267 1.00 25.32 4.61
N ALA A 268 1.73 24.41 5.25
CA ALA A 268 2.10 23.13 4.65
C ALA A 268 1.09 22.06 5.07
N MET A 269 0.77 21.16 4.14
CA MET A 269 -0.18 20.06 4.36
C MET A 269 0.48 18.68 4.22
N PHE A 270 0.17 17.79 5.16
CA PHE A 270 0.56 16.39 5.14
C PHE A 270 -0.68 15.51 5.34
N VAL A 271 -0.83 14.51 4.49
CA VAL A 271 -2.00 13.64 4.47
C VAL A 271 -1.57 12.20 4.58
N PHE A 272 -2.17 11.47 5.51
CA PHE A 272 -2.02 10.03 5.60
C PHE A 272 -3.36 9.35 5.80
N SER A 273 -3.37 8.04 5.59
CA SER A 273 -4.55 7.21 5.69
C SER A 273 -4.44 6.29 6.91
N ALA A 274 -5.57 6.08 7.61
CA ALA A 274 -5.66 5.19 8.75
C ALA A 274 -6.66 4.07 8.51
N ASP A 275 -6.24 2.83 8.78
CA ASP A 275 -7.16 1.67 8.81
C ASP A 275 -8.14 1.82 9.97
N CYS A 276 -9.42 1.75 9.64
CA CYS A 276 -10.53 1.99 10.54
C CYS A 276 -11.13 0.70 11.10
N ARG A 277 -10.76 -0.49 10.60
CA ARG A 277 -11.39 -1.77 10.97
C ARG A 277 -11.46 -1.99 12.49
N SER A 278 -10.33 -1.81 13.17
CA SER A 278 -10.23 -1.96 14.64
C SER A 278 -10.74 -0.77 15.45
N ARG A 279 -11.16 0.31 14.77
CA ARG A 279 -11.60 1.57 15.39
C ARG A 279 -13.10 1.80 15.25
N LEU A 280 -13.76 1.10 14.33
CA LEU A 280 -15.20 1.13 14.16
C LEU A 280 -15.92 0.47 15.34
N LYS A 281 -17.18 0.88 15.55
CA LYS A 281 -18.09 0.25 16.51
C LYS A 281 -19.36 -0.14 15.77
N PRO A 282 -19.61 -1.45 15.55
CA PRO A 282 -18.79 -2.59 15.95
C PRO A 282 -17.45 -2.67 15.21
N ILE A 283 -16.47 -3.35 15.81
CA ILE A 283 -15.15 -3.61 15.20
C ILE A 283 -15.34 -4.53 13.99
N LEU A 284 -14.70 -4.18 12.87
CA LEU A 284 -14.69 -5.04 11.68
C LEU A 284 -13.60 -6.10 11.78
N PRO A 285 -13.84 -7.31 11.24
CA PRO A 285 -12.83 -8.35 11.20
C PRO A 285 -11.65 -7.94 10.32
N ALA A 286 -10.45 -8.43 10.64
CA ALA A 286 -9.27 -8.23 9.79
C ALA A 286 -9.44 -8.82 8.37
N THR A 287 -10.35 -9.77 8.21
CA THR A 287 -10.74 -10.39 6.93
C THR A 287 -11.79 -9.60 6.15
N TYR A 288 -12.25 -8.45 6.66
CA TYR A 288 -13.14 -7.55 5.92
C TYR A 288 -12.51 -7.14 4.59
N PHE A 289 -13.15 -7.51 3.50
CA PHE A 289 -12.65 -7.34 2.14
C PHE A 289 -13.15 -6.01 1.61
N GLY A 290 -12.45 -4.89 1.76
CA GLY A 290 -12.96 -3.63 1.22
C GLY A 290 -12.20 -2.42 1.75
N ASN A 291 -12.55 -1.22 1.29
CA ASN A 291 -11.99 -0.02 1.88
C ASN A 291 -12.62 0.23 3.25
N CYS A 292 -11.75 0.54 4.21
CA CYS A 292 -12.12 0.94 5.56
C CYS A 292 -11.04 1.91 6.05
N ILE A 293 -10.96 3.07 5.41
CA ILE A 293 -9.84 4.00 5.55
C ILE A 293 -10.37 5.41 5.78
N GLU A 294 -9.80 6.08 6.77
CA GLU A 294 -10.04 7.50 7.02
C GLU A 294 -8.81 8.32 6.64
N GLY A 295 -9.04 9.47 6.00
CA GLY A 295 -8.01 10.43 5.67
C GLY A 295 -7.70 11.29 6.90
N CYS A 296 -6.42 11.53 7.15
CA CYS A 296 -5.94 12.39 8.22
C CYS A 296 -5.19 13.56 7.59
N LEU A 297 -5.76 14.76 7.68
CA LEU A 297 -5.11 16.00 7.23
C LEU A 297 -4.39 16.66 8.41
N VAL A 298 -3.10 16.93 8.22
CA VAL A 298 -2.25 17.69 9.14
C VAL A 298 -1.85 18.98 8.45
N VAL A 299 -2.09 20.11 9.12
CA VAL A 299 -1.74 21.45 8.63
C VAL A 299 -0.83 22.12 9.66
N VAL A 300 0.27 22.70 9.20
CA VAL A 300 1.22 23.47 10.02
C VAL A 300 1.66 24.72 9.26
N GLU A 301 2.08 25.76 9.98
CA GLU A 301 2.70 26.92 9.36
C GLU A 301 4.03 26.54 8.70
N THR A 302 4.23 26.96 7.46
CA THR A 302 5.43 26.64 6.68
C THR A 302 6.70 27.17 7.35
N GLU A 303 6.65 28.36 7.94
CA GLU A 303 7.79 28.94 8.68
C GLU A 303 8.21 28.05 9.85
N SER A 304 7.23 27.56 10.62
CA SER A 304 7.48 26.63 11.73
C SER A 304 8.03 25.28 11.25
N LEU A 305 7.52 24.76 10.12
CA LEU A 305 7.98 23.50 9.53
C LEU A 305 9.42 23.58 9.00
N LEU A 306 9.80 24.72 8.42
CA LEU A 306 11.14 24.94 7.85
C LEU A 306 12.18 25.38 8.89
N GLY A 307 11.75 25.82 10.07
CA GLY A 307 12.60 26.25 11.19
C GLY A 307 13.48 25.15 11.80
N GLU A 308 14.31 25.53 12.77
CA GLU A 308 15.32 24.64 13.39
C GLU A 308 14.71 23.41 14.06
N VAL A 309 13.55 23.57 14.71
CA VAL A 309 12.80 22.49 15.38
C VAL A 309 11.67 21.91 14.52
N GLY A 310 11.69 22.16 13.21
CA GLY A 310 10.59 21.81 12.29
C GLY A 310 10.22 20.33 12.27
N VAL A 311 11.18 19.43 12.49
CA VAL A 311 10.91 17.98 12.62
C VAL A 311 10.07 17.71 13.87
N SER A 312 10.38 18.34 15.01
CA SER A 312 9.59 18.18 16.23
C SER A 312 8.17 18.70 16.06
N VAL A 313 8.00 19.87 15.41
CA VAL A 313 6.68 20.43 15.07
C VAL A 313 5.87 19.46 14.22
N ALA A 314 6.47 18.92 13.16
CA ALA A 314 5.82 17.96 12.27
C ALA A 314 5.43 16.67 13.02
N VAL A 315 6.35 16.11 13.82
CA VAL A 315 6.12 14.88 14.58
C VAL A 315 5.01 15.07 15.62
N GLU A 316 4.98 16.20 16.32
CA GLU A 316 3.94 16.51 17.28
C GLU A 316 2.58 16.64 16.60
N ALA A 317 2.51 17.39 15.49
CA ALA A 317 1.28 17.58 14.73
C ALA A 317 0.71 16.26 14.19
N ILE A 318 1.57 15.41 13.59
CA ILE A 318 1.19 14.08 13.12
C ILE A 318 0.75 13.20 14.30
N SER A 319 1.46 13.23 15.43
CA SER A 319 1.11 12.42 16.60
C SER A 319 -0.22 12.83 17.23
N LYS A 320 -0.53 14.13 17.25
CA LYS A 320 -1.85 14.64 17.65
C LYS A 320 -2.94 14.14 16.70
N ALA A 321 -2.71 14.18 15.39
CA ALA A 321 -3.66 13.65 14.41
C ALA A 321 -3.88 12.13 14.57
N VAL A 322 -2.82 11.35 14.81
CA VAL A 322 -2.93 9.91 15.09
C VAL A 322 -3.72 9.64 16.37
N LYS A 323 -3.49 10.43 17.43
CA LYS A 323 -4.19 10.29 18.72
C LYS A 323 -5.70 10.56 18.59
N ARG A 324 -6.11 11.56 17.80
CA ARG A 324 -7.52 11.87 17.54
C ARG A 324 -8.31 10.69 16.96
N LEU A 325 -7.64 9.77 16.26
CA LEU A 325 -8.29 8.55 15.76
C LEU A 325 -8.72 7.58 16.87
N GLU A 326 -8.22 7.74 18.11
CA GLU A 326 -8.64 6.95 19.27
C GLU A 326 -10.02 7.39 19.80
N ASP A 327 -10.40 8.64 19.56
CA ASP A 327 -11.70 9.21 19.97
C ASP A 327 -12.87 8.69 19.11
N GLY A 328 -12.56 7.87 18.09
CA GLY A 328 -13.50 7.30 17.13
C GLY A 328 -13.12 7.66 15.70
N VAL A 329 -13.43 6.76 14.77
CA VAL A 329 -13.32 6.99 13.32
C VAL A 329 -14.70 7.34 12.76
N ILE A 330 -14.74 8.04 11.62
CA ILE A 330 -15.99 8.58 11.05
C ILE A 330 -16.55 9.79 11.84
N ASN A 331 -15.77 10.52 12.64
CA ASN A 331 -16.21 11.83 13.17
C ASN A 331 -15.32 12.91 12.54
N GLY A 332 -15.81 13.54 11.46
CA GLY A 332 -15.03 14.53 10.70
C GLY A 332 -14.30 13.98 9.47
N GLY A 333 -14.33 12.66 9.22
CA GLY A 333 -13.64 12.04 8.08
C GLY A 333 -14.13 12.50 6.72
N LEU A 334 -15.45 12.71 6.56
CA LEU A 334 -16.04 13.22 5.32
C LEU A 334 -15.57 14.66 5.04
N GLU A 335 -15.61 15.52 6.07
CA GLU A 335 -15.18 16.91 6.03
C GLU A 335 -13.67 17.01 5.75
N THR A 336 -12.90 16.08 6.31
CA THR A 336 -11.47 15.93 6.05
C THR A 336 -11.22 15.54 4.60
N TRP A 337 -11.96 14.56 4.06
CA TRP A 337 -11.86 14.18 2.65
C TRP A 337 -12.28 15.30 1.71
N ILE A 338 -13.34 16.06 2.02
CA ILE A 338 -13.73 17.24 1.24
C ILE A 338 -12.60 18.27 1.23
N SER A 339 -11.97 18.52 2.38
CA SER A 339 -10.82 19.43 2.51
C SER A 339 -9.63 18.94 1.69
N ILE A 340 -9.32 17.64 1.76
CA ILE A 340 -8.26 16.99 0.98
C ILE A 340 -8.54 17.12 -0.52
N SER A 341 -9.77 16.83 -0.97
CA SER A 341 -10.16 16.94 -2.38
C SER A 341 -10.05 18.38 -2.89
N LYS A 342 -10.45 19.38 -2.09
CA LYS A 342 -10.26 20.80 -2.43
C LYS A 342 -8.79 21.17 -2.52
N ALA A 343 -7.97 20.72 -1.57
CA ALA A 343 -6.52 20.95 -1.60
C ALA A 343 -5.87 20.34 -2.85
N MET A 344 -6.29 19.14 -3.25
CA MET A 344 -5.84 18.45 -4.47
C MET A 344 -6.20 19.17 -5.77
N GLN A 345 -7.35 19.87 -5.79
CA GLN A 345 -7.79 20.65 -6.95
C GLN A 345 -7.17 22.05 -7.00
N SER A 346 -6.57 22.52 -5.90
CA SER A 346 -5.92 23.82 -5.86
C SER A 346 -4.56 23.79 -6.56
N ASN A 347 -4.26 24.81 -7.38
CA ASN A 347 -3.01 24.91 -8.13
C ASN A 347 -1.83 25.46 -7.30
N ASN A 348 -2.06 25.87 -6.04
CA ASN A 348 -1.06 26.61 -5.27
C ASN A 348 -0.09 25.70 -4.50
N GLN A 349 -0.56 24.60 -3.89
CA GLN A 349 0.32 23.64 -3.22
C GLN A 349 -0.34 22.28 -3.09
N ARG A 350 0.35 21.23 -3.55
CA ARG A 350 -0.10 19.85 -3.36
C ARG A 350 0.28 19.36 -1.97
N PRO A 351 -0.66 18.79 -1.19
CA PRO A 351 -0.32 18.12 0.07
C PRO A 351 0.66 16.98 -0.16
N VAL A 352 1.51 16.70 0.84
CA VAL A 352 2.35 15.48 0.83
C VAL A 352 1.51 14.31 1.30
N PHE A 353 1.16 13.39 0.39
CA PHE A 353 0.40 12.19 0.71
C PHE A 353 1.31 11.02 1.05
N VAL A 354 0.92 10.22 2.03
CA VAL A 354 1.56 8.93 2.33
C VAL A 354 0.77 7.79 1.69
N ALA A 355 1.41 7.06 0.79
CA ALA A 355 0.95 5.79 0.25
C ALA A 355 1.65 4.61 0.94
N SER A 356 1.01 3.44 0.90
CA SER A 356 1.53 2.19 1.50
C SER A 356 1.66 2.28 3.04
N SER A 357 2.04 1.16 3.65
CA SER A 357 2.30 1.08 5.08
C SER A 357 3.38 0.04 5.35
N PRO A 358 4.35 0.31 6.24
CA PRO A 358 5.30 -0.71 6.68
C PRO A 358 4.63 -1.91 7.36
N ARG A 359 3.39 -1.77 7.84
CA ARG A 359 2.62 -2.88 8.44
C ARG A 359 2.15 -3.90 7.41
N PHE A 360 2.20 -3.55 6.12
CA PHE A 360 1.91 -4.48 5.04
C PHE A 360 3.06 -5.45 4.81
N GLU A 361 4.25 -5.26 5.38
CA GLU A 361 5.33 -6.25 5.32
C GLU A 361 5.54 -6.81 3.89
N VAL A 362 5.56 -5.93 2.89
CA VAL A 362 5.41 -6.30 1.47
C VAL A 362 6.56 -7.14 0.95
N TYR A 363 7.74 -7.01 1.57
CA TYR A 363 8.91 -7.85 1.29
C TYR A 363 8.79 -9.28 1.84
N ASN A 364 7.73 -9.62 2.58
CA ASN A 364 7.42 -10.99 2.96
C ASN A 364 6.67 -11.76 1.86
N THR A 365 6.37 -11.10 0.73
CA THR A 365 5.81 -11.76 -0.45
C THR A 365 6.86 -12.66 -1.10
N ASP A 366 6.72 -13.96 -0.90
CA ASP A 366 7.62 -14.99 -1.43
C ASP A 366 6.77 -15.93 -2.28
N PHE A 367 7.11 -16.14 -3.54
CA PHE A 367 6.40 -17.06 -4.44
C PHE A 367 7.07 -18.46 -4.47
N GLY A 368 7.90 -18.80 -3.49
CA GLY A 368 8.70 -20.03 -3.48
C GLY A 368 10.09 -19.86 -4.08
N TRP A 369 10.47 -18.65 -4.51
CA TRP A 369 11.83 -18.31 -4.98
C TRP A 369 12.55 -17.32 -4.06
N GLY A 370 11.98 -17.03 -2.89
CA GLY A 370 12.51 -16.07 -1.94
C GLY A 370 11.79 -14.73 -1.97
N ARG A 371 12.26 -13.84 -1.11
CA ARG A 371 11.70 -12.48 -0.93
C ARG A 371 12.01 -11.60 -2.15
N PRO A 372 11.23 -10.53 -2.39
CA PRO A 372 11.52 -9.61 -3.49
C PRO A 372 12.87 -8.93 -3.25
N ARG A 373 13.66 -8.78 -4.31
CA ARG A 373 14.85 -7.92 -4.31
C ARG A 373 14.47 -6.45 -4.13
N MET A 374 13.33 -6.07 -4.70
CA MET A 374 12.81 -4.71 -4.70
C MET A 374 11.28 -4.69 -4.85
N THR A 375 10.61 -3.72 -4.25
CA THR A 375 9.23 -3.37 -4.62
C THR A 375 9.06 -1.85 -4.69
N GLU A 376 8.24 -1.39 -5.63
CA GLU A 376 7.99 0.03 -5.84
C GLU A 376 6.51 0.31 -6.07
N VAL A 377 5.99 1.35 -5.41
CA VAL A 377 4.64 1.90 -5.68
C VAL A 377 4.76 2.87 -6.84
N ILE A 378 4.41 2.43 -8.04
CA ILE A 378 4.63 3.20 -9.27
C ILE A 378 3.71 4.42 -9.33
N SER A 379 2.45 4.29 -8.92
CA SER A 379 1.44 5.36 -9.01
C SER A 379 1.76 6.63 -8.22
N ILE A 380 2.76 6.63 -7.33
CA ILE A 380 3.18 7.83 -6.59
C ILE A 380 3.74 8.93 -7.51
N GLU A 381 4.27 8.57 -8.67
CA GLU A 381 4.82 9.52 -9.65
C GLU A 381 3.77 10.46 -10.27
N LYS A 382 2.52 9.99 -10.34
CA LYS A 382 1.38 10.73 -10.89
C LYS A 382 0.69 11.56 -9.80
N THR A 383 0.64 11.01 -8.60
CA THR A 383 -0.06 11.62 -7.46
C THR A 383 0.81 12.60 -6.68
N GLY A 384 2.14 12.49 -6.76
CA GLY A 384 3.08 13.25 -5.92
C GLY A 384 3.16 12.73 -4.48
N ALA A 385 2.61 11.54 -4.21
CA ALA A 385 2.70 10.89 -2.91
C ALA A 385 4.12 10.40 -2.61
N ILE A 386 4.38 10.11 -1.35
CA ILE A 386 5.52 9.31 -0.89
C ILE A 386 5.06 7.88 -0.62
N SER A 387 5.93 6.88 -0.74
CA SER A 387 5.62 5.52 -0.29
C SER A 387 6.39 5.18 0.99
N LEU A 388 5.75 4.50 1.94
CA LEU A 388 6.41 3.91 3.11
C LEU A 388 6.22 2.38 3.10
N SER A 389 7.32 1.64 3.21
CA SER A 389 7.32 0.17 3.25
C SER A 389 8.31 -0.35 4.30
N ASP A 390 8.16 -1.61 4.70
CA ASP A 390 9.20 -2.32 5.46
C ASP A 390 10.50 -2.40 4.65
N SER A 391 11.65 -2.52 5.33
CA SER A 391 12.94 -2.69 4.65
C SER A 391 13.10 -4.09 4.09
N ARG A 392 13.68 -4.18 2.88
CA ARG A 392 14.05 -5.46 2.25
C ARG A 392 14.98 -6.29 3.14
N ASN A 393 15.81 -5.65 3.96
CA ASN A 393 16.75 -6.30 4.85
C ASN A 393 16.07 -6.99 6.05
N GLY A 394 14.78 -6.71 6.32
CA GLY A 394 14.02 -7.32 7.42
C GLY A 394 14.54 -6.96 8.82
N ASN A 395 15.43 -5.97 8.93
CA ASN A 395 16.09 -5.56 10.18
C ASN A 395 15.28 -4.52 11.00
N GLY A 396 14.03 -4.28 10.62
CA GLY A 396 13.17 -3.25 11.23
C GLY A 396 13.44 -1.82 10.75
N GLY A 397 14.21 -1.64 9.67
CA GLY A 397 14.29 -0.40 8.91
C GLY A 397 13.04 -0.15 8.06
N ILE A 398 12.96 1.04 7.47
CA ILE A 398 11.84 1.52 6.65
C ILE A 398 12.37 2.07 5.33
N GLU A 399 11.77 1.66 4.21
CA GLU A 399 12.05 2.20 2.89
C GLU A 399 11.02 3.29 2.53
N ILE A 400 11.55 4.39 1.99
CA ILE A 400 10.80 5.59 1.62
C ILE A 400 10.98 5.84 0.13
N GLY A 401 9.92 5.70 -0.66
CA GLY A 401 9.94 6.02 -2.08
C GLY A 401 9.51 7.46 -2.34
N LEU A 402 10.27 8.17 -3.17
CA LEU A 402 10.00 9.55 -3.57
C LEU A 402 10.11 9.70 -5.08
N VAL A 403 9.29 10.59 -5.65
CA VAL A 403 9.42 11.04 -7.04
C VAL A 403 9.42 12.56 -7.05
N LEU A 404 10.51 13.14 -7.53
CA LEU A 404 10.73 14.60 -7.62
C LEU A 404 11.46 14.92 -8.92
N LYS A 405 11.51 16.20 -9.31
CA LYS A 405 12.39 16.60 -10.42
C LYS A 405 13.84 16.33 -10.04
N ILE A 406 14.67 16.00 -11.04
CA ILE A 406 16.09 15.67 -10.80
C ILE A 406 16.84 16.76 -10.01
N GLU A 407 16.52 18.03 -10.23
CA GLU A 407 17.12 19.18 -9.53
C GLU A 407 16.78 19.20 -8.03
N GLU A 408 15.52 18.97 -7.69
CA GLU A 408 15.01 18.89 -6.31
C GLU A 408 15.59 17.65 -5.61
N MET A 409 15.58 16.52 -6.32
CA MET A 409 16.10 15.25 -5.83
C MET A 409 17.60 15.36 -5.54
N SER A 410 18.39 15.87 -6.49
CA SER A 410 19.86 15.91 -6.37
C SER A 410 20.36 16.94 -5.37
N THR A 411 19.58 18.00 -5.11
CA THR A 411 19.98 19.04 -4.16
C THR A 411 19.85 18.56 -2.71
N SER A 412 18.77 17.83 -2.43
CA SER A 412 18.42 17.49 -1.04
C SER A 412 18.70 16.04 -0.72
N PHE A 413 18.56 15.12 -1.67
CA PHE A 413 18.65 13.68 -1.44
C PHE A 413 19.86 13.08 -2.16
N HIS A 414 20.54 12.12 -1.54
CA HIS A 414 21.68 11.43 -2.17
C HIS A 414 21.31 9.96 -2.40
N PRO A 415 21.52 9.41 -3.60
CA PRO A 415 21.27 7.99 -3.86
C PRO A 415 22.16 7.15 -2.95
N ASN A 416 21.65 6.08 -2.36
CA ASN A 416 22.39 5.26 -1.38
C ASN A 416 22.76 5.96 -0.06
N SER A 417 22.31 7.20 0.17
CA SER A 417 22.47 7.82 1.48
C SER A 417 21.39 7.31 2.43
N SER A 418 21.85 6.83 3.58
CA SER A 418 21.00 6.47 4.70
C SER A 418 20.49 7.71 5.46
N ALA A 419 20.75 8.92 4.95
CA ALA A 419 20.13 10.18 5.36
C ALA A 419 19.41 10.79 4.15
N MET A 420 18.15 11.18 4.33
CA MET A 420 17.35 11.79 3.26
C MET A 420 17.85 13.19 2.88
N VAL A 421 18.61 13.86 3.76
CA VAL A 421 19.20 15.17 3.48
C VAL A 421 20.72 15.05 3.32
N LYS A 422 21.30 15.65 2.28
CA LYS A 422 22.73 15.95 2.20
C LYS A 422 23.11 16.80 3.42
N ALA A 423 23.78 16.17 4.39
CA ALA A 423 24.26 16.72 5.66
C ALA A 423 23.87 18.19 5.93
N HIS A 424 22.79 18.41 6.69
CA HIS A 424 22.61 19.73 7.30
C HIS A 424 23.69 19.91 8.38
N PRO A 425 24.51 20.98 8.36
CA PRO A 425 25.75 21.05 9.15
C PRO A 425 25.64 21.03 10.68
N LYS A 426 24.43 20.98 11.27
CA LYS A 426 24.27 21.25 12.72
C LYS A 426 23.33 20.34 13.50
N ALA A 427 22.63 19.39 12.87
CA ALA A 427 21.63 18.58 13.58
C ALA A 427 22.19 17.33 14.31
N LEU A 428 23.51 17.12 14.32
CA LEU A 428 24.14 15.89 14.82
C LEU A 428 25.34 16.10 15.78
N SER A 429 25.68 17.34 16.15
CA SER A 429 26.96 17.64 16.82
C SER A 429 26.91 17.94 18.33
N SER A 430 25.87 17.56 19.07
CA SER A 430 25.86 17.74 20.54
C SER A 430 25.44 16.48 21.29
N ALA A 431 26.34 15.50 21.35
CA ALA A 431 26.35 14.53 22.43
C ALA A 431 27.79 14.04 22.65
N ASN A 432 28.59 14.85 23.33
CA ASN A 432 29.87 14.42 23.87
C ASN A 432 29.64 13.48 25.05
N SER A 433 30.27 12.30 24.93
CA SER A 433 30.92 11.49 25.96
C SER A 433 30.59 11.81 27.43
N SER A 434 29.89 10.89 28.08
CA SER A 434 30.39 10.32 29.34
C SER A 434 29.71 8.97 29.59
N ALA A 435 30.55 7.95 29.69
CA ALA A 435 30.20 6.60 30.06
C ALA A 435 30.03 6.50 31.57
N ILE A 436 28.90 5.96 32.05
CA ILE A 436 28.83 5.23 33.33
C ILE A 436 27.86 4.07 33.11
N GLY A 437 28.37 2.85 33.25
CA GLY A 437 27.56 1.63 33.21
C GLY A 437 26.90 1.35 34.56
N PHE A 438 25.83 0.56 34.55
CA PHE A 438 25.74 -0.72 35.27
C PHE A 438 24.38 -1.39 35.01
N VAL A 439 24.46 -2.70 34.74
CA VAL A 439 23.63 -3.83 35.17
C VAL A 439 22.10 -3.75 35.06
N GLY A 440 21.57 -4.77 34.37
CA GLY A 440 20.15 -4.93 34.10
C GLY A 440 19.37 -5.66 35.17
N PHE A 441 18.08 -5.86 34.88
CA PHE A 441 17.25 -6.88 35.48
C PHE A 441 16.16 -7.30 34.48
N ALA A 442 15.99 -8.61 34.35
CA ALA A 442 14.90 -9.26 33.65
C ALA A 442 13.69 -9.45 34.59
N ALA A 443 12.48 -9.36 34.04
CA ALA A 443 11.24 -10.02 34.47
C ALA A 443 10.17 -9.67 33.41
N SER A 444 9.66 -10.61 32.60
CA SER A 444 8.50 -11.49 32.88
C SER A 444 7.30 -10.71 33.44
N SER A 445 6.07 -10.78 32.96
CA SER A 445 5.35 -11.80 32.19
C SER A 445 3.90 -11.29 32.06
N SER A 446 3.19 -11.64 30.99
CA SER A 446 1.88 -12.30 31.12
C SER A 446 1.31 -12.57 29.74
N THR A 447 1.51 -13.83 29.35
CA THR A 447 0.68 -14.58 28.43
C THR A 447 -0.73 -14.78 29.01
N CYS A 448 -1.76 -14.64 28.18
CA CYS A 448 -2.89 -15.58 28.19
C CYS A 448 -3.60 -15.59 26.81
N PRO A 449 -4.19 -16.74 26.40
CA PRO A 449 -4.19 -17.19 25.02
C PRO A 449 -5.59 -17.41 24.41
N LEU A 450 -5.61 -17.64 23.08
CA LEU A 450 -6.67 -18.29 22.28
C LEU A 450 -8.00 -17.50 22.19
N SER A 451 -8.49 -17.15 21.00
CA SER A 451 -9.03 -18.13 20.05
C SER A 451 -8.82 -17.76 18.58
N PHE A 452 -8.53 -18.82 17.81
CA PHE A 452 -8.07 -18.88 16.43
C PHE A 452 -9.25 -19.09 15.46
N LEU A 453 -9.18 -18.49 14.28
CA LEU A 453 -9.54 -19.15 13.02
C LEU A 453 -8.89 -18.43 11.83
N ALA A 454 -7.76 -18.96 11.35
CA ALA A 454 -7.26 -18.65 10.01
C ALA A 454 -7.93 -19.64 9.05
N ILE A 455 -8.57 -19.15 7.99
CA ILE A 455 -9.12 -20.01 6.94
C ILE A 455 -7.93 -20.64 6.20
N LYS A 456 -7.54 -21.84 6.64
CA LYS A 456 -6.66 -22.73 5.90
C LYS A 456 -7.52 -23.47 4.89
N ALA A 457 -7.80 -22.82 3.76
CA ALA A 457 -8.14 -23.59 2.57
C ALA A 457 -6.92 -24.42 2.20
N ARG A 458 -7.13 -25.68 1.84
CA ARG A 458 -6.09 -26.65 1.45
C ARG A 458 -5.54 -26.27 0.07
N ALA A 459 -4.95 -25.09 -0.04
CA ALA A 459 -4.25 -24.60 -1.22
C ALA A 459 -2.75 -24.87 -1.06
N GLU A 460 -2.10 -25.26 -2.15
CA GLU A 460 -0.64 -25.43 -2.20
C GLU A 460 0.10 -24.17 -1.70
N PRO A 461 1.34 -24.28 -1.20
CA PRO A 461 2.11 -23.15 -0.64
C PRO A 461 2.11 -21.88 -1.51
N PHE A 462 2.06 -22.06 -2.83
CA PHE A 462 1.97 -20.99 -3.84
C PHE A 462 0.64 -20.19 -3.81
N GLY A 463 -0.49 -20.79 -3.47
CA GLY A 463 -1.82 -20.13 -3.48
C GLY A 463 -2.03 -19.15 -2.32
N LEU A 464 -1.49 -19.46 -1.14
CA LEU A 464 -1.48 -18.55 0.01
C LEU A 464 -0.60 -17.30 -0.21
N GLN A 465 0.35 -17.38 -1.13
CA GLN A 465 1.35 -16.35 -1.39
C GLN A 465 0.96 -15.42 -2.54
N ALA A 466 0.23 -15.92 -3.54
CA ALA A 466 -0.49 -15.06 -4.48
C ALA A 466 -1.49 -14.16 -3.73
N ALA A 467 -2.23 -14.72 -2.76
CA ALA A 467 -3.09 -13.96 -1.83
C ALA A 467 -2.34 -12.84 -1.08
N SER A 468 -1.03 -12.99 -0.80
CA SER A 468 -0.20 -11.93 -0.21
C SER A 468 -0.01 -10.74 -1.16
N VAL A 469 0.26 -10.95 -2.46
CA VAL A 469 0.28 -9.84 -3.42
C VAL A 469 -1.08 -9.13 -3.47
N PHE A 470 -2.19 -9.87 -3.37
CA PHE A 470 -3.55 -9.31 -3.36
C PHE A 470 -3.87 -8.55 -2.06
N MET A 471 -3.51 -9.09 -0.90
CA MET A 471 -3.77 -8.46 0.40
C MET A 471 -2.90 -7.21 0.63
N HIS A 472 -1.68 -7.17 0.07
CA HIS A 472 -0.77 -6.03 0.17
C HIS A 472 -0.94 -4.98 -0.95
N SER A 473 -1.71 -5.32 -2.00
CA SER A 473 -2.12 -4.39 -3.05
C SER A 473 -3.42 -3.68 -2.73
N LEU A 474 -4.25 -4.27 -1.89
CA LEU A 474 -5.43 -3.62 -1.34
C LEU A 474 -5.04 -2.94 -0.01
N PRO A 475 -5.66 -1.81 0.36
CA PRO A 475 -5.48 -1.22 1.68
C PRO A 475 -6.21 -2.04 2.77
N ILE A 476 -5.84 -3.31 2.87
CA ILE A 476 -6.34 -4.28 3.83
C ILE A 476 -5.30 -4.34 4.95
N GLY A 477 -5.64 -3.83 6.14
CA GLY A 477 -4.72 -3.73 7.28
C GLY A 477 -4.50 -5.04 8.04
N GLY A 478 -4.31 -6.16 7.34
CA GLY A 478 -4.01 -7.45 7.95
C GLY A 478 -2.51 -7.76 7.98
N ARG A 479 -2.01 -8.27 9.10
CA ARG A 479 -0.65 -8.81 9.25
C ARG A 479 -0.60 -10.21 8.62
N VAL A 480 0.23 -10.46 7.60
CA VAL A 480 0.44 -11.81 7.07
C VAL A 480 1.47 -12.55 7.94
N GLN A 481 1.02 -13.44 8.83
CA GLN A 481 1.93 -14.29 9.63
C GLN A 481 2.27 -15.62 8.92
N ARG A 482 3.55 -16.00 8.95
CA ARG A 482 4.06 -17.33 8.57
C ARG A 482 3.51 -18.42 9.50
N LEU A 483 3.09 -19.56 8.93
CA LEU A 483 3.09 -20.85 9.62
C LEU A 483 4.19 -21.71 9.00
N SER A 484 5.13 -22.18 9.84
CA SER A 484 6.15 -23.15 9.43
C SER A 484 5.51 -24.51 9.15
N ALA A 485 5.93 -25.15 8.07
CA ALA A 485 5.56 -26.52 7.77
C ALA A 485 6.44 -27.48 8.61
N SER A 486 5.95 -27.94 9.76
CA SER A 486 6.45 -29.19 10.32
C SER A 486 5.44 -29.84 11.26
N GLN A 487 5.19 -31.12 10.98
CA GLN A 487 4.61 -32.16 11.84
C GLN A 487 3.09 -32.17 12.02
N ALA A 488 2.45 -33.11 11.33
CA ALA A 488 1.29 -33.83 11.85
C ALA A 488 1.20 -35.21 11.16
N THR A 489 1.89 -36.19 11.75
CA THR A 489 1.54 -37.60 11.59
C THR A 489 0.32 -37.84 12.48
N LEU A 490 -0.86 -38.07 11.90
CA LEU A 490 -2.08 -38.34 12.66
C LEU A 490 -2.26 -39.86 12.83
N ASN A 491 -2.04 -40.34 14.05
CA ASN A 491 -2.58 -41.60 14.54
C ASN A 491 -4.10 -41.45 14.67
N LEU A 492 -4.82 -42.44 14.13
CA LEU A 492 -6.27 -42.61 14.27
C LEU A 492 -6.64 -42.94 15.71
N GLY A 493 -7.56 -42.17 16.28
CA GLY A 493 -8.19 -42.46 17.57
C GLY A 493 -9.60 -41.89 17.60
N PHE A 494 -10.59 -42.75 17.36
CA PHE A 494 -12.02 -42.45 17.55
C PHE A 494 -12.32 -42.29 19.04
N ALA A 495 -13.06 -41.25 19.42
CA ALA A 495 -13.77 -41.20 20.70
C ALA A 495 -15.13 -40.50 20.51
N ASN A 496 -16.17 -41.24 20.88
CA ASN A 496 -17.59 -40.94 20.75
C ASN A 496 -18.07 -39.82 21.71
N ALA A 497 -19.14 -39.15 21.28
CA ALA A 497 -19.89 -38.14 22.02
C ALA A 497 -20.68 -38.71 23.22
N PRO A 498 -21.03 -37.88 24.23
CA PRO A 498 -21.98 -38.25 25.29
C PRO A 498 -23.44 -37.91 24.93
N PRO A 499 -24.44 -38.58 25.55
CA PRO A 499 -25.83 -38.55 25.10
C PRO A 499 -26.69 -37.45 25.75
N VAL A 500 -27.77 -37.15 25.03
CA VAL A 500 -28.93 -36.32 25.36
C VAL A 500 -29.70 -36.90 26.55
N LEU A 501 -30.14 -36.03 27.47
CA LEU A 501 -31.19 -36.34 28.46
C LEU A 501 -32.44 -35.53 28.13
N GLN A 502 -33.55 -36.26 27.94
CA GLN A 502 -34.91 -35.75 27.86
C GLN A 502 -35.43 -35.32 29.23
N GLY A 503 -36.23 -34.26 29.22
CA GLY A 503 -37.27 -33.92 30.19
C GLY A 503 -38.40 -33.25 29.44
#